data_AF-D2QXJ7-F1
#
_entry.id   AF-D2QXJ7-F1
#
_cell.length_a   1.000
_cell.length_b   1.000
_cell.length_c   1.000
_cell.angle_alpha   90.00
_cell.angle_beta   90.00
_cell.angle_gamma   90.00
#
_symmetry.space_group_name_H-M   'P 1'
#
loop_
_entity.id
_entity.type
_entity.pdbx_description
1 polymer ?
#
loop_
_entity_poly.entity_id
_entity_poly.type
_entity_poly.pdbx_seq_one_letter_code
_entity_poly.pdbx_strand_id
1 'polypeptide(L)'
;MNQGTMNTAASIDIDKLPPAEKLALIERLWESLARTPSDVPVPAWHERVLAERLANPDPKSALDLDEAMSQIKQEFDARRTTA
;
A
#
# COMPACT_ATOMS: atom_id res chain seq x y z
N MET A 1 42.12 -5.32 11.90
CA MET A 1 41.40 -5.55 10.63
C MET A 1 40.05 -6.19 10.92
N ASN A 2 38.95 -5.48 10.70
CA ASN A 2 37.88 -5.91 9.78
C ASN A 2 36.85 -4.79 9.69
N GLN A 3 36.69 -4.29 8.47
CA GLN A 3 35.81 -3.19 8.10
C GLN A 3 34.36 -3.65 8.21
N GLY A 4 33.63 -3.16 9.22
CA GLY A 4 32.17 -3.17 9.18
C GLY A 4 31.76 -2.12 8.17
N THR A 5 31.38 -2.56 6.97
CA THR A 5 30.81 -1.72 5.91
C THR A 5 29.71 -0.85 6.51
N MET A 6 30.00 0.45 6.67
CA MET A 6 28.98 1.45 6.88
C MET A 6 28.04 1.36 5.68
N ASN A 7 26.83 0.84 5.90
CA ASN A 7 25.74 1.00 4.96
C ASN A 7 25.45 2.51 4.89
N THR A 8 26.13 3.21 3.99
CA THR A 8 25.83 4.60 3.67
C THR A 8 24.50 4.58 2.92
N ALA A 9 23.39 4.60 3.64
CA ALA A 9 22.12 4.93 3.06
C ALA A 9 22.23 6.37 2.53
N ALA A 10 22.14 6.54 1.22
CA ALA A 10 22.00 7.86 0.63
C ALA A 10 20.74 8.49 1.23
N SER A 11 20.89 9.63 1.92
CA SER A 11 19.76 10.38 2.46
C SER A 11 19.03 11.06 1.31
N ILE A 12 17.80 10.65 1.04
CA ILE A 12 16.90 11.31 0.10
C ILE A 12 16.07 12.32 0.90
N ASP A 13 16.17 13.60 0.55
CA ASP A 13 15.30 14.64 1.08
C ASP A 13 13.98 14.62 0.30
N ILE A 14 13.00 13.86 0.82
CA ILE A 14 11.71 13.63 0.17
C ILE A 14 10.99 14.96 -0.07
N ASP A 15 11.13 15.94 0.81
CA ASP A 15 10.39 17.20 0.72
C ASP A 15 10.80 18.05 -0.49
N LYS A 16 12.03 17.88 -0.96
CA LYS A 16 12.56 18.58 -2.15
C LYS A 16 12.17 17.96 -3.48
N LEU A 17 11.61 16.75 -3.48
CA LEU A 17 11.23 16.07 -4.72
C LEU A 17 9.97 16.71 -5.32
N PRO A 18 9.96 17.01 -6.63
CA PRO A 18 8.73 17.32 -7.36
C PRO A 18 7.70 16.18 -7.21
N PRO A 19 6.38 16.47 -7.31
CA PRO A 19 5.35 15.45 -7.16
C PRO A 19 5.53 14.22 -8.07
N ALA A 20 5.95 14.40 -9.32
CA ALA A 20 6.20 13.30 -10.25
C ALA A 20 7.34 12.39 -9.79
N GLU A 21 8.41 12.97 -9.23
CA GLU A 21 9.55 12.20 -8.71
C GLU A 21 9.19 11.46 -7.41
N LYS A 22 8.35 12.06 -6.55
CA LYS A 22 7.81 11.39 -5.37
C LYS A 22 7.02 10.14 -5.75
N LEU A 23 6.16 10.25 -6.75
CA LEU A 23 5.36 9.11 -7.24
C LEU A 23 6.26 8.01 -7.80
N ALA A 24 7.21 8.35 -8.67
CA ALA A 24 8.17 7.39 -9.21
C ALA A 24 9.01 6.71 -8.11
N LEU A 25 9.36 7.44 -7.05
CA LEU A 25 10.06 6.88 -5.89
C LEU A 25 9.16 5.89 -5.14
N ILE A 26 7.89 6.23 -4.87
CA ILE A 26 6.93 5.33 -4.21
C ILE A 26 6.78 4.03 -5.01
N GLU A 27 6.63 4.11 -6.34
CA GLU A 27 6.48 2.93 -7.20
C GLU A 27 7.70 2.01 -7.13
N ARG A 28 8.91 2.57 -7.23
CA ARG A 28 10.16 1.80 -7.13
C ARG A 28 10.36 1.17 -5.77
N LEU A 29 10.01 1.90 -4.70
CA LEU A 29 10.06 1.36 -3.33
C LEU A 29 9.06 0.21 -3.19
N TRP A 30 7.85 0.37 -3.72
CA TRP A 30 6.82 -0.66 -3.69
C TRP A 30 7.24 -1.93 -4.42
N GLU A 31 7.75 -1.80 -5.66
CA GLU A 31 8.29 -2.94 -6.42
C GLU A 31 9.43 -3.63 -5.68
N SER A 32 10.30 -2.86 -5.02
CA SER A 32 11.39 -3.42 -4.24
C SER A 32 10.91 -4.23 -3.04
N LEU A 33 9.95 -3.71 -2.27
CA LEU A 33 9.39 -4.41 -1.11
C LEU A 33 8.59 -5.65 -1.52
N ALA A 34 7.89 -5.58 -2.66
CA ALA A 34 7.12 -6.70 -3.19
C ALA A 34 7.97 -7.92 -3.58
N ARG A 35 9.28 -7.75 -3.78
CA ARG A 35 10.19 -8.89 -4.08
C ARG A 35 10.44 -9.79 -2.87
N THR A 36 10.37 -9.26 -1.65
CA THR A 36 10.54 -10.04 -0.41
C THR A 36 9.43 -9.69 0.58
N PRO A 37 8.17 -10.08 0.30
CA PRO A 37 7.04 -9.67 1.11
C PRO A 37 7.12 -10.16 2.56
N SER A 38 7.85 -11.24 2.83
CA SER A 38 8.12 -11.74 4.19
C SER A 38 8.93 -10.77 5.06
N ASP A 39 9.70 -9.88 4.44
CA ASP A 39 10.57 -8.94 5.14
C ASP A 39 9.82 -7.68 5.57
N VAL A 40 8.58 -7.50 5.11
CA VAL A 40 7.72 -6.38 5.48
C VAL A 40 6.99 -6.75 6.78
N PRO A 41 7.35 -6.15 7.93
CA PRO A 41 6.74 -6.50 9.20
C PRO A 41 5.27 -6.09 9.22
N VAL A 42 4.40 -7.00 9.64
CA VAL A 42 2.99 -6.71 9.89
C VAL A 42 2.85 -6.16 11.32
N PRO A 43 2.38 -4.91 11.51
CA PRO A 43 2.15 -4.40 12.85
C PRO A 43 1.11 -5.23 13.60
N ALA A 44 1.34 -5.51 14.89
CA ALA A 44 0.43 -6.33 15.70
C ALA A 44 -1.00 -5.79 15.81
N TRP A 45 -1.23 -4.50 15.49
CA TRP A 45 -2.58 -3.94 15.45
C TRP A 45 -3.36 -4.37 14.20
N HIS A 46 -2.70 -4.73 13.10
CA HIS A 46 -3.38 -5.23 11.88
C HIS A 46 -4.18 -6.49 12.20
N GLU A 47 -3.55 -7.46 12.88
CA GLU A 47 -4.20 -8.72 13.26
C GLU A 47 -5.42 -8.49 14.16
N ARG A 48 -5.31 -7.55 15.11
CA ARG A 48 -6.43 -7.19 15.99
C ARG A 48 -7.61 -6.61 15.21
N VAL A 49 -7.35 -5.72 14.26
CA VAL A 49 -8.40 -5.13 13.41
C VAL A 49 -9.04 -6.20 12.51
N LEU A 50 -8.24 -7.11 11.95
CA LEU A 50 -8.77 -8.23 11.15
C LEU A 50 -9.66 -9.15 11.99
N ALA A 51 -9.22 -9.53 13.19
CA ALA A 51 -10.00 -10.35 14.10
C ALA A 51 -11.33 -9.68 14.49
N GLU A 52 -11.30 -8.38 14.80
CA GLU A 52 -12.51 -7.59 15.11
C GLU A 52 -13.50 -7.58 13.94
N ARG A 53 -13.03 -7.35 12.71
CA ARG A 53 -13.86 -7.32 11.51
C ARG A 53 -14.44 -8.69 11.15
N LEU A 54 -13.67 -9.75 11.34
CA LEU A 54 -14.15 -11.12 11.12
C LEU A 54 -15.21 -11.52 12.17
N ALA A 55 -15.07 -11.06 13.42
CA ALA A 55 -16.02 -11.35 14.48
C ALA A 55 -17.34 -10.56 14.33
N ASN A 56 -17.30 -9.38 13.69
CA ASN A 56 -18.46 -8.55 13.45
C ASN A 56 -18.52 -8.11 11.96
N PRO A 57 -18.84 -9.04 11.05
CA PRO A 57 -18.90 -8.72 9.62
C PRO A 57 -20.03 -7.72 9.38
N ASP A 58 -19.71 -6.59 8.74
CA ASP A 58 -20.73 -5.65 8.29
C ASP A 58 -21.57 -6.33 7.19
N PRO A 59 -22.89 -6.52 7.37
CA PRO A 59 -23.75 -7.16 6.39
C PRO A 59 -23.73 -6.47 5.01
N LYS A 60 -23.41 -5.16 4.96
CA LYS A 60 -23.27 -4.40 3.70
C LYS A 60 -21.94 -4.63 2.99
N SER A 61 -20.95 -5.19 3.68
CA SER A 61 -19.61 -5.45 3.15
C SER A 61 -19.44 -6.89 2.64
N ALA A 62 -20.53 -7.67 2.60
CA ALA A 62 -20.53 -9.08 2.20
C ALA A 62 -20.67 -9.27 0.68
N LEU A 63 -20.18 -8.33 -0.13
CA LEU A 63 -20.14 -8.52 -1.57
C LEU A 63 -19.06 -9.55 -1.91
N ASP A 64 -19.33 -10.34 -2.95
CA ASP A 64 -18.27 -11.11 -3.60
C ASP A 64 -17.20 -10.14 -4.13
N LEU A 65 -15.94 -10.59 -4.14
CA LEU A 65 -14.82 -9.73 -4.54
C LEU A 65 -14.99 -9.19 -5.96
N ASP A 66 -15.50 -10.00 -6.89
CA ASP A 66 -15.72 -9.58 -8.27
C ASP A 66 -16.84 -8.53 -8.36
N GLU A 67 -17.87 -8.68 -7.54
CA GLU A 67 -18.98 -7.72 -7.45
C GLU A 67 -18.50 -6.38 -6.85
N ALA A 68 -17.74 -6.42 -5.76
CA ALA A 68 -17.16 -5.23 -5.14
C ALA A 68 -16.24 -4.47 -6.10
N MET A 69 -15.37 -5.18 -6.83
CA MET A 69 -14.48 -4.58 -7.83
C MET A 69 -15.24 -3.96 -9.00
N SER A 70 -16.31 -4.62 -9.46
CA SER A 70 -17.18 -4.09 -10.52
C SER A 70 -17.86 -2.78 -10.10
N GLN A 71 -18.36 -2.71 -8.87
CA GLN A 71 -18.98 -1.48 -8.33
C GLN A 71 -17.99 -0.32 -8.25
N ILE A 72 -16.79 -0.54 -7.72
CA ILE A 72 -15.73 0.50 -7.64
C ILE A 72 -15.38 1.02 -9.05
N LYS A 73 -15.25 0.13 -10.02
CA LYS A 73 -14.98 0.50 -11.41
C LYS A 73 -16.09 1.39 -11.99
N GLN A 74 -17.35 0.99 -11.80
CA GLN A 74 -18.51 1.76 -12.26
C GLN A 74 -18.56 3.15 -11.63
N GLU A 75 -18.32 3.26 -10.31
CA GLU A 75 -18.28 4.56 -9.64
C GLU A 75 -17.18 5.46 -10.18
N PHE A 76 -15.99 4.91 -10.43
CA PHE A 76 -14.87 5.66 -10.99
C PHE A 76 -15.18 6.15 -12.41
N ASP A 77 -15.74 5.30 -13.26
CA ASP A 77 -16.13 5.64 -14.63
C ASP A 77 -17.23 6.73 -14.65
N ALA A 78 -18.20 6.66 -13.74
CA ALA A 78 -19.24 7.67 -13.57
C ALA A 78 -18.67 9.03 -13.13
N ARG A 79 -17.71 9.05 -12.19
CA ARG A 79 -17.03 10.28 -11.77
C ARG A 79 -16.21 10.92 -12.89
N ARG A 80 -15.68 10.12 -13.82
CA ARG A 80 -14.92 10.59 -14.99
C ARG A 80 -15.79 11.12 -16.14
N THR A 81 -17.04 10.68 -16.24
CA THR A 81 -17.97 11.11 -17.30
C THR A 81 -18.78 12.35 -16.92
N THR A 82 -18.80 12.70 -15.63
CA THR A 82 -19.53 13.87 -15.10
C THR A 82 -18.65 15.13 -14.97
N ALA A 83 -17.42 15.10 -15.49
CA ALA A 83 -16.46 16.20 -15.53
C ALA A 83 -16.08 16.52 -16.98
#